data_AF-A0A940RY56-F1
#
_entry.id   AF-A0A940RY56-F1
#
_cell.length_a   1.000
_cell.length_b   1.000
_cell.length_c   1.000
_cell.angle_alpha   90.00
_cell.angle_beta   90.00
_cell.angle_gamma   90.00
#
_symmetry.space_group_name_H-M   'P 1'
#
loop_
_entity.id
_entity.type
_entity.pdbx_description
1 polymer ?
#
loop_
_entity_poly.entity_id
_entity_poly.type
_entity_poly.pdbx_seq_one_letter_code
_entity_poly.pdbx_strand_id
1 'polypeptide(L)'
;MPDTTPRDQFGSTGSGAGSGGSGSSPSSSQSSGSSGASGKRGPGDPASRGRTSIADGVVEKIAGLAARDVVGVHAMGSGASRAFGAMRERVPGGGSKSVTRGVKAEVGEVQTALDLEIVVDYGVPIADVARDVRENVVNAVERMTGLEVVEVNIAVSDVKLPDEDDDEDQDSRLQ
;
A
#
# COMPACT_ATOMS: atom_id res chain seq x y z
N MET A 1 2.41 -41.77 -28.77
CA MET A 1 2.05 -43.07 -28.17
C MET A 1 2.29 -42.96 -26.66
N PRO A 2 1.26 -42.72 -25.82
CA PRO A 2 1.41 -42.86 -24.37
C PRO A 2 1.25 -44.33 -23.96
N ASP A 3 2.26 -44.86 -23.28
CA ASP A 3 2.28 -46.22 -22.77
C ASP A 3 1.47 -46.31 -21.46
N THR A 4 0.70 -47.39 -21.34
CA THR A 4 -0.30 -47.62 -20.29
C THR A 4 0.01 -48.96 -19.65
N THR A 5 0.42 -49.01 -18.39
CA THR A 5 0.17 -50.17 -17.48
C THR A 5 0.44 -49.78 -16.01
N PRO A 6 -0.49 -50.05 -15.08
CA PRO A 6 -0.30 -49.86 -13.64
C PRO A 6 0.25 -51.13 -12.95
N ARG A 7 0.97 -50.97 -11.84
CA ARG A 7 1.40 -52.08 -10.96
C ARG A 7 0.99 -51.79 -9.53
N ASP A 8 -0.09 -52.42 -9.10
CA ASP A 8 -0.45 -52.66 -7.71
C ASP A 8 0.50 -53.69 -7.09
N GLN A 9 1.03 -53.42 -5.90
CA GLN A 9 1.54 -54.47 -4.99
C GLN A 9 1.16 -54.18 -3.54
N PHE A 10 0.62 -55.23 -2.93
CA PHE A 10 0.05 -55.37 -1.60
C PHE A 10 1.11 -55.63 -0.50
N GLY A 11 0.73 -55.29 0.74
CA GLY A 11 1.15 -55.96 2.00
C GLY A 11 2.44 -55.42 2.64
N SER A 12 2.66 -55.39 3.97
CA SER A 12 1.93 -55.92 5.12
C SER A 12 2.68 -55.53 6.43
N THR A 13 1.98 -55.58 7.58
CA THR A 13 2.50 -55.64 8.99
C THR A 13 2.98 -54.32 9.64
N GLY A 14 2.72 -53.98 10.90
CA GLY A 14 2.09 -54.67 12.05
C GLY A 14 1.75 -53.65 13.17
N SER A 15 0.67 -53.86 13.92
CA SER A 15 0.64 -54.36 15.32
C SER A 15 1.46 -53.54 16.34
N GLY A 16 0.75 -52.88 17.26
CA GLY A 16 1.32 -52.26 18.45
C GLY A 16 0.25 -51.74 19.42
N ALA A 17 -0.49 -52.66 20.05
CA ALA A 17 -1.31 -52.37 21.22
C ALA A 17 -0.43 -52.38 22.48
N GLY A 18 -0.54 -51.35 23.33
CA GLY A 18 0.16 -51.24 24.61
C GLY A 18 -0.76 -50.66 25.69
N SER A 19 -1.16 -51.52 26.61
CA SER A 19 -2.04 -51.28 27.76
C SER A 19 -1.26 -50.91 29.03
N GLY A 20 -1.87 -50.06 29.87
CA GLY A 20 -1.86 -50.22 31.34
C GLY A 20 -0.71 -49.59 32.12
N GLY A 21 -1.06 -48.78 33.13
CA GLY A 21 -0.11 -48.27 34.13
C GLY A 21 -0.71 -47.26 35.10
N SER A 22 -1.53 -47.73 36.03
CA SER A 22 -1.98 -47.01 37.23
C SER A 22 -0.83 -46.76 38.21
N GLY A 23 -0.67 -45.51 38.68
CA GLY A 23 0.24 -45.15 39.76
C GLY A 23 -0.34 -44.02 40.61
N SER A 24 -0.91 -44.39 41.75
CA SER A 24 -1.37 -43.48 42.80
C SER A 24 -0.18 -43.03 43.66
N SER A 25 -0.05 -41.72 43.95
CA SER A 25 -0.06 -41.16 45.32
C SER A 25 0.37 -39.68 45.35
N PRO A 26 -0.16 -38.89 46.31
CA PRO A 26 0.03 -37.44 46.42
C PRO A 26 1.18 -37.07 47.37
N SER A 27 1.81 -35.92 47.17
CA SER A 27 2.54 -35.24 48.25
C SER A 27 2.38 -33.73 48.15
N SER A 28 1.62 -33.18 49.08
CA SER A 28 1.61 -31.77 49.43
C SER A 28 2.94 -31.38 50.09
N SER A 29 3.58 -30.32 49.61
CA SER A 29 4.38 -29.45 50.49
C SER A 29 4.31 -28.03 50.00
N GLN A 30 3.78 -27.19 50.87
CA GLN A 30 3.58 -25.76 50.72
C GLN A 30 4.93 -25.05 50.53
N SER A 31 4.97 -24.04 49.67
CA SER A 31 5.77 -22.84 49.92
C SER A 31 4.92 -21.61 49.69
N SER A 32 4.23 -21.25 50.76
CA SER A 32 3.75 -19.90 51.03
C SER A 32 4.92 -18.92 50.99
N GLY A 33 4.74 -17.80 50.28
CA GLY A 33 5.37 -16.53 50.64
C GLY A 33 6.65 -16.17 49.90
N SER A 34 6.50 -15.50 48.77
CA SER A 34 7.37 -14.38 48.39
C SER A 34 6.48 -13.15 48.20
N SER A 35 6.04 -12.59 49.33
CA SER A 35 5.67 -11.18 49.41
C SER A 35 6.95 -10.35 49.31
N GLY A 36 7.01 -9.46 48.34
CA GLY A 36 7.98 -8.37 48.34
C GLY A 36 8.94 -8.31 47.16
N ALA A 37 8.39 -8.18 45.95
CA ALA A 37 9.00 -7.30 44.96
C ALA A 37 7.89 -6.45 44.37
N SER A 38 7.62 -5.30 45.02
CA SER A 38 7.03 -4.15 44.35
C SER A 38 8.07 -3.62 43.34
N GLY A 39 8.35 -4.45 42.34
CA GLY A 39 9.00 -4.00 41.13
C GLY A 39 8.01 -3.04 40.51
N LYS A 40 8.36 -1.76 40.49
CA LYS A 40 7.70 -0.78 39.63
C LYS A 40 7.66 -1.40 38.24
N ARG A 41 6.53 -2.03 37.89
CA ARG A 41 6.25 -2.51 36.54
C ARG A 41 6.29 -1.24 35.72
N GLY A 42 7.40 -1.04 35.02
CA GLY A 42 7.50 0.02 34.04
C GLY A 42 6.28 -0.08 33.11
N PRO A 43 5.81 1.03 32.56
CA PRO A 43 4.75 0.98 31.57
C PRO A 43 5.21 0.00 30.47
N GLY A 44 4.37 -0.95 30.07
CA GLY A 44 4.71 -2.21 29.40
C GLY A 44 5.55 -2.14 28.12
N ASP A 45 5.25 -2.96 27.11
CA ASP A 45 6.03 -2.93 25.86
C ASP A 45 6.03 -1.50 25.27
N PRO A 46 7.20 -0.92 24.95
CA PRO A 46 7.25 0.44 24.41
C PRO A 46 6.47 0.60 23.10
N ALA A 47 6.33 -0.44 22.28
CA ALA A 47 5.58 -0.39 21.03
C ALA A 47 4.07 -0.31 21.24
N SER A 48 3.55 -0.75 22.40
CA SER A 48 2.12 -0.66 22.72
C SER A 48 1.73 0.67 23.39
N ARG A 49 2.66 1.62 23.51
CA ARG A 49 2.44 2.91 24.16
C ARG A 49 2.30 4.03 23.13
N GLY A 50 1.06 4.37 22.79
CA GLY A 50 0.74 5.54 21.98
C GLY A 50 -0.20 5.23 20.82
N ARG A 51 -0.42 6.23 19.98
CA ARG A 51 -1.20 6.14 18.75
C ARG A 51 -0.41 6.80 17.63
N THR A 52 -0.32 6.11 16.50
CA THR A 52 0.21 6.67 15.26
C THR A 52 -0.97 7.22 14.46
N SER A 53 -0.87 8.46 13.99
CA SER A 53 -1.77 9.02 12.99
C SER A 53 -0.96 9.46 11.78
N ILE A 54 -1.53 9.26 10.60
CA ILE A 54 -0.91 9.57 9.32
C ILE A 54 -1.67 10.77 8.75
N ALA A 55 -0.94 11.80 8.35
CA ALA A 55 -1.54 12.97 7.75
C ALA A 55 -1.99 12.67 6.31
N ASP A 56 -3.10 13.27 5.88
CA ASP A 56 -3.66 13.13 4.54
C ASP A 56 -2.61 13.38 3.46
N GLY A 57 -1.82 14.46 3.61
CA GLY A 57 -0.76 14.80 2.67
C GLY A 57 0.39 13.79 2.54
N VAL A 58 0.53 12.83 3.47
CA VAL A 58 1.45 11.69 3.31
C VAL A 58 0.81 10.63 2.42
N VAL A 59 -0.46 10.33 2.64
CA VAL A 59 -1.23 9.38 1.83
C VAL A 59 -1.35 9.88 0.39
N GLU A 60 -1.65 11.17 0.19
CA GLU A 60 -1.70 11.79 -1.14
C GLU A 60 -0.38 11.64 -1.90
N LYS A 61 0.76 11.76 -1.21
CA LYS A 61 2.09 11.58 -1.84
C LYS A 61 2.32 10.13 -2.24
N ILE A 62 1.96 9.19 -1.38
CA ILE A 62 2.11 7.75 -1.66
C ILE A 62 1.23 7.38 -2.85
N ALA A 63 -0.04 7.77 -2.83
CA ALA A 63 -0.99 7.50 -3.90
C ALA A 63 -0.56 8.18 -5.21
N GLY A 64 -0.11 9.43 -5.17
CA GLY A 64 0.37 10.14 -6.37
C GLY A 64 1.64 9.55 -6.97
N LEU A 65 2.57 9.03 -6.15
CA LEU A 65 3.73 8.30 -6.66
C LEU A 65 3.30 6.96 -7.26
N ALA A 66 2.51 6.18 -6.53
CA ALA A 66 2.04 4.88 -7.00
C ALA A 66 1.22 4.98 -8.30
N ALA A 67 0.36 5.99 -8.44
CA ALA A 67 -0.42 6.18 -9.66
C ALA A 67 0.47 6.48 -10.87
N ARG A 68 1.58 7.21 -10.69
CA ARG A 68 2.51 7.57 -11.76
C ARG A 68 3.45 6.44 -12.17
N ASP A 69 3.61 5.43 -11.32
CA ASP A 69 4.41 4.24 -11.63
C ASP A 69 3.69 3.27 -12.60
N VAL A 70 2.40 3.49 -12.85
CA VAL A 70 1.61 2.65 -13.77
C VAL A 70 1.83 3.08 -15.22
N VAL A 71 2.10 2.08 -16.08
CA VAL A 71 2.31 2.29 -17.52
C VAL A 71 1.03 2.84 -18.17
N GLY A 72 1.18 3.87 -19.01
CA GLY A 72 0.06 4.55 -19.67
C GLY A 72 -0.49 5.76 -18.90
N VAL A 73 0.07 6.05 -17.73
CA VAL A 73 -0.17 7.30 -16.99
C VAL A 73 0.88 8.33 -17.38
N HIS A 74 0.48 9.35 -18.12
CA HIS A 74 1.36 10.43 -18.55
C HIS A 74 1.62 11.45 -17.44
N ALA A 75 0.54 11.92 -16.80
CA ALA A 75 0.58 12.96 -15.77
C ALA A 75 -0.60 12.84 -14.80
N MET A 76 -0.49 13.46 -13.62
CA MET A 76 -1.58 13.64 -12.65
C MET A 76 -2.02 15.12 -12.62
N GLY A 77 -3.33 15.37 -12.66
CA GLY A 77 -3.96 16.69 -12.57
C GLY A 77 -4.19 17.44 -13.90
N SER A 78 -5.13 18.38 -13.88
CA SER A 78 -5.57 19.18 -15.04
C SER A 78 -4.48 20.05 -15.69
N GLY A 79 -4.46 20.09 -17.04
CA GLY A 79 -3.54 20.89 -17.86
C GLY A 79 -3.51 22.40 -17.58
N ALA A 80 -4.60 22.98 -17.05
CA ALA A 80 -4.63 24.39 -16.60
C ALA A 80 -3.60 24.69 -15.50
N SER A 81 -3.19 23.66 -14.76
CA SER A 81 -2.23 23.77 -13.69
C SER A 81 -0.78 23.81 -14.20
N ARG A 82 -0.48 23.28 -15.41
CA ARG A 82 0.82 23.48 -16.08
C ARG A 82 1.02 24.95 -16.46
N ALA A 83 -0.01 25.59 -17.03
CA ALA A 83 0.01 27.02 -17.37
C ALA A 83 0.20 27.93 -16.14
N PHE A 84 -0.39 27.58 -14.99
CA PHE A 84 -0.17 28.31 -13.73
C PHE A 84 1.19 28.01 -13.07
N GLY A 85 1.81 26.86 -13.37
CA GLY A 85 3.15 26.49 -12.95
C GLY A 85 4.23 27.34 -13.63
N ALA A 86 4.12 27.50 -14.95
CA ALA A 86 5.02 28.36 -15.74
C ALA A 86 5.00 29.82 -15.29
N MET A 87 3.83 30.33 -14.85
CA MET A 87 3.74 31.69 -14.31
C MET A 87 4.27 31.80 -12.87
N ARG A 88 4.23 30.72 -12.07
CA ARG A 88 4.73 30.67 -10.69
C ARG A 88 6.24 30.48 -10.61
N GLU A 89 6.88 29.94 -11.64
CA GLU A 89 8.35 29.80 -11.76
C GLU A 89 9.09 31.14 -11.79
N ARG A 90 8.40 32.25 -12.09
CA ARG A 90 8.97 33.60 -12.03
C ARG A 90 9.00 34.22 -10.62
N VAL A 91 8.49 33.53 -9.59
CA VAL A 91 8.48 34.04 -8.21
C VAL A 91 9.50 33.26 -7.36
N PRO A 92 10.59 33.90 -6.90
CA PRO A 92 11.56 33.25 -6.03
C PRO A 92 10.89 32.99 -4.67
N GLY A 93 10.53 31.72 -4.41
CA GLY A 93 9.83 31.30 -3.20
C GLY A 93 8.59 30.41 -3.44
N GLY A 94 8.24 30.11 -4.69
CA GLY A 94 7.06 29.30 -5.05
C GLY A 94 7.26 27.79 -4.97
N GLY A 95 7.19 27.23 -3.74
CA GLY A 95 6.73 25.88 -3.37
C GLY A 95 6.90 24.70 -4.35
N SER A 96 7.76 23.77 -3.96
CA SER A 96 7.76 22.32 -4.23
C SER A 96 6.91 21.79 -5.39
N LYS A 97 7.60 21.25 -6.40
CA LYS A 97 7.18 20.22 -7.38
C LYS A 97 5.88 19.52 -6.95
N SER A 98 4.81 19.80 -7.69
CA SER A 98 3.43 19.41 -7.39
C SER A 98 3.19 17.90 -7.62
N VAL A 99 3.89 17.03 -6.89
CA VAL A 99 3.74 15.57 -6.95
C VAL A 99 2.34 15.12 -6.48
N THR A 100 1.64 15.96 -5.72
CA THR A 100 0.26 15.72 -5.22
C THR A 100 -0.83 16.39 -6.06
N ARG A 101 -0.51 16.96 -7.23
CA ARG A 101 -1.54 17.61 -8.06
C ARG A 101 -2.48 16.55 -8.61
N GLY A 102 -3.78 16.73 -8.41
CA GLY A 102 -4.78 15.77 -8.86
C GLY A 102 -4.92 14.54 -7.97
N VAL A 103 -4.41 14.56 -6.74
CA VAL A 103 -4.67 13.50 -5.75
C VAL A 103 -5.21 14.13 -4.48
N LYS A 104 -6.36 13.67 -4.04
CA LYS A 104 -6.97 14.04 -2.77
C LYS A 104 -7.18 12.78 -1.95
N ALA A 105 -6.77 12.80 -0.69
CA ALA A 105 -7.00 11.70 0.24
C ALA A 105 -7.79 12.20 1.45
N GLU A 106 -8.74 11.40 1.89
CA GLU A 106 -9.46 11.62 3.14
C GLU A 106 -9.13 10.45 4.08
N VAL A 107 -8.39 10.72 5.15
CA VAL A 107 -7.93 9.68 6.09
C VAL A 107 -8.78 9.69 7.34
N GLY A 108 -9.37 8.54 7.65
CA GLY A 108 -10.04 8.23 8.90
C GLY A 108 -9.11 7.60 9.93
N GLU A 109 -9.68 6.94 10.94
CA GLU A 109 -8.89 6.26 11.97
C GLU A 109 -8.22 4.97 11.50
N VAL A 110 -8.93 4.26 10.63
CA VAL A 110 -8.52 2.96 10.07
C VAL A 110 -8.69 2.97 8.55
N GLN A 111 -9.60 3.79 8.03
CA GLN A 111 -10.04 3.76 6.64
C GLN A 111 -9.55 4.99 5.88
N THR A 112 -9.36 4.83 4.57
CA THR A 112 -8.92 5.89 3.66
C THR A 112 -9.73 5.86 2.37
N ALA A 113 -10.18 7.02 1.92
CA ALA A 113 -10.77 7.23 0.60
C ALA A 113 -9.84 8.09 -0.27
N LEU A 114 -9.75 7.76 -1.56
CA LEU A 114 -8.83 8.39 -2.50
C LEU A 114 -9.56 8.85 -3.76
N ASP A 115 -9.33 10.10 -4.14
CA ASP A 115 -9.76 10.66 -5.42
C ASP A 115 -8.53 11.05 -6.23
N LEU A 116 -8.40 10.48 -7.44
CA LEU A 116 -7.30 10.72 -8.35
C LEU A 116 -7.81 11.32 -9.66
N GLU A 117 -7.05 12.26 -10.20
CA GLU A 117 -7.26 12.90 -11.50
C GLU A 117 -6.04 12.62 -12.38
N ILE A 118 -6.25 11.90 -13.48
CA ILE A 118 -5.17 11.35 -14.31
C ILE A 118 -5.27 11.78 -15.78
N VAL A 119 -4.12 11.94 -16.41
CA VAL A 119 -3.95 12.09 -17.86
C VAL A 119 -3.31 10.82 -18.40
N VAL A 120 -3.94 10.21 -19.38
CA VAL A 120 -3.53 8.92 -19.95
C VAL A 120 -2.92 9.09 -21.34
N ASP A 121 -2.04 8.19 -21.72
CA ASP A 121 -1.46 8.20 -23.08
C ASP A 121 -2.50 7.78 -24.13
N TYR A 122 -2.39 8.32 -25.34
CA TYR A 122 -3.17 7.84 -26.47
C TYR A 122 -2.78 6.39 -26.84
N GLY A 123 -3.78 5.57 -27.16
CA GLY A 123 -3.56 4.20 -27.65
C GLY A 123 -3.55 3.12 -26.57
N VAL A 124 -3.72 3.47 -25.28
CA VAL A 124 -3.93 2.49 -24.20
C VAL A 124 -5.40 2.40 -23.76
N PRO A 125 -5.91 1.20 -23.39
CA PRO A 125 -7.26 1.07 -22.88
C PRO A 125 -7.39 1.74 -21.50
N ILE A 126 -8.19 2.81 -21.43
CA ILE A 126 -8.40 3.58 -20.19
C ILE A 126 -8.90 2.70 -19.04
N ALA A 127 -9.76 1.71 -19.33
CA ALA A 127 -10.28 0.79 -18.32
C ALA A 127 -9.18 -0.04 -17.67
N ASP A 128 -8.21 -0.50 -18.46
CA ASP A 128 -7.08 -1.30 -17.98
C ASP A 128 -6.12 -0.43 -17.16
N VAL A 129 -5.77 0.75 -17.68
CA VAL A 129 -4.93 1.72 -16.94
C VAL A 129 -5.58 2.10 -15.61
N ALA A 130 -6.86 2.43 -15.60
CA ALA A 130 -7.56 2.78 -14.36
C ALA A 130 -7.63 1.61 -13.38
N ARG A 131 -7.76 0.37 -13.86
CA ARG A 131 -7.71 -0.83 -13.00
C ARG A 131 -6.33 -0.99 -12.37
N ASP A 132 -5.29 -0.90 -13.18
CA ASP A 132 -3.92 -1.10 -12.74
C ASP A 132 -3.49 0.02 -11.78
N VAL A 133 -3.94 1.27 -12.00
CA VAL A 133 -3.78 2.38 -11.05
C VAL A 133 -4.47 2.09 -9.72
N ARG A 134 -5.74 1.63 -9.73
CA ARG A 134 -6.44 1.26 -8.48
C ARG A 134 -5.67 0.19 -7.72
N GLU A 135 -5.27 -0.88 -8.40
CA GLU A 135 -4.54 -1.98 -7.76
C GLU A 135 -3.21 -1.50 -7.18
N ASN A 136 -2.44 -0.69 -7.92
CA ASN A 136 -1.14 -0.22 -7.44
C ASN A 136 -1.28 0.74 -6.25
N VAL A 137 -2.23 1.67 -6.31
CA VAL A 137 -2.48 2.66 -5.25
C VAL A 137 -2.96 1.99 -3.97
N VAL A 138 -3.93 1.06 -4.06
CA VAL A 138 -4.41 0.29 -2.89
C VAL A 138 -3.25 -0.44 -2.24
N ASN A 139 -2.48 -1.20 -3.04
CA ASN A 139 -1.34 -1.95 -2.52
C ASN A 139 -0.30 -1.05 -1.85
N ALA A 140 0.02 0.10 -2.44
CA ALA A 140 1.01 1.02 -1.89
C ALA A 140 0.54 1.65 -0.57
N VAL A 141 -0.69 2.15 -0.52
CA VAL A 141 -1.23 2.81 0.67
C VAL A 141 -1.38 1.82 1.82
N GLU A 142 -2.00 0.65 1.60
CA GLU A 142 -2.19 -0.36 2.65
C GLU A 142 -0.86 -0.86 3.21
N ARG A 143 0.13 -1.14 2.35
CA ARG A 143 1.45 -1.64 2.78
C ARG A 143 2.27 -0.60 3.53
N MET A 144 2.20 0.68 3.13
CA MET A 144 3.04 1.72 3.73
C MET A 144 2.40 2.36 4.97
N THR A 145 1.08 2.42 5.03
CA THR A 145 0.35 3.14 6.08
C THR A 145 -0.36 2.21 7.08
N GLY A 146 -0.67 0.98 6.67
CA GLY A 146 -1.48 0.06 7.46
C GLY A 146 -2.96 0.46 7.56
N LEU A 147 -3.41 1.43 6.76
CA LEU A 147 -4.81 1.84 6.64
C LEU A 147 -5.53 0.97 5.60
N GLU A 148 -6.83 0.77 5.78
CA GLU A 148 -7.71 0.07 4.84
C GLU A 148 -8.23 1.06 3.79
N VAL A 149 -8.06 0.74 2.51
CA VAL A 149 -8.58 1.60 1.44
C VAL A 149 -10.00 1.18 1.10
N VAL A 150 -10.98 2.05 1.38
CA VAL A 150 -12.40 1.73 1.15
C VAL A 150 -12.80 1.95 -0.30
N GLU A 151 -12.28 3.00 -0.93
CA GLU A 151 -12.57 3.33 -2.32
C GLU A 151 -11.42 4.13 -2.97
N VAL A 152 -11.32 3.97 -4.28
CA VAL A 152 -10.39 4.72 -5.13
C VAL A 152 -11.16 5.19 -6.36
N ASN A 153 -11.48 6.47 -6.39
CA ASN A 153 -12.13 7.14 -7.51
C ASN A 153 -11.07 7.69 -8.46
N ILE A 154 -11.23 7.41 -9.75
CA ILE A 154 -10.31 7.89 -10.79
C ILE A 154 -11.11 8.68 -11.81
N ALA A 155 -10.80 9.97 -11.92
CA ALA A 155 -11.25 10.85 -12.98
C ALA A 155 -10.15 10.94 -14.05
N VAL A 156 -10.49 10.65 -15.31
CA VAL A 156 -9.57 10.86 -16.43
C VAL A 156 -9.87 12.24 -17.00
N SER A 157 -8.94 13.18 -16.83
CA SER A 157 -9.14 14.57 -17.22
C SER A 157 -8.72 14.87 -18.65
N ASP A 158 -7.74 14.13 -19.18
CA ASP A 158 -7.21 14.35 -20.52
C ASP A 158 -6.53 13.10 -21.12
N VAL A 159 -6.30 13.11 -22.43
CA VAL A 159 -5.55 12.07 -23.17
C VAL A 159 -4.43 12.75 -23.94
N LYS A 160 -3.17 12.38 -23.68
CA LYS A 160 -2.01 12.94 -24.37
C LYS A 160 -1.90 12.36 -25.78
N LEU A 161 -1.90 13.22 -26.79
CA LEU A 161 -1.63 12.83 -28.18
C LEU A 161 -0.11 12.84 -28.46
N PRO A 162 0.40 11.93 -29.30
CA PRO A 162 1.84 11.81 -29.60
C PRO A 162 2.42 13.03 -30.33
N ASP A 163 1.59 13.91 -30.90
CA ASP A 163 2.03 15.08 -31.67
C ASP A 163 2.13 16.37 -30.83
N GLU A 164 1.87 16.32 -29.53
CA GLU A 164 1.91 17.49 -28.63
C GLU A 164 3.26 17.65 -27.90
N ASP A 165 4.32 16.95 -28.33
CA ASP A 165 5.62 16.93 -27.66
C ASP A 165 6.64 17.97 -28.18
N ASP A 166 6.31 18.77 -29.21
CA ASP A 166 7.29 19.70 -29.83
C ASP A 166 7.24 21.16 -29.35
N ASP A 167 6.27 21.57 -28.51
CA ASP A 167 6.06 22.99 -28.17
C ASP A 167 6.52 23.44 -26.77
N GLU A 168 6.96 22.57 -25.86
CA GLU A 168 7.23 22.97 -24.45
C GLU A 168 8.72 22.92 -24.02
N ASP A 169 9.64 22.37 -24.81
CA ASP A 169 11.06 22.25 -24.42
C ASP A 169 12.02 23.31 -25.03
N GLN A 170 11.58 24.14 -25.99
CA GLN A 170 12.47 25.03 -26.75
C GLN A 170 12.72 26.43 -26.15
N ASP A 171 11.98 26.87 -25.12
CA ASP A 171 12.12 28.23 -24.58
C ASP A 171 13.12 28.38 -23.42
N SER A 172 13.93 27.35 -23.14
CA SER A 172 14.92 27.37 -22.05
C SER A 172 16.39 27.59 -22.50
N ARG A 173 16.64 27.87 -23.79
CA ARG A 173 18.02 28.09 -24.32
C ARG A 173 18.32 29.43 -24.99
N LEU A 174 17.36 30.34 -25.12
CA LEU A 174 17.58 31.64 -25.76
C LEU A 174 17.10 32.79 -24.87
N GLN A 175 17.87 33.09 -23.80
CA GLN A 175 17.92 34.42 -23.18
C GLN A 175 19.12 34.57 -22.25
#